data_AF-A0AAU6K2X2-F1
#
_entry.id   AF-A0AAU6K2X2-F1
#
_cell.length_a   1.000
_cell.length_b   1.000
_cell.length_c   1.000
_cell.angle_alpha   90.00
_cell.angle_beta   90.00
_cell.angle_gamma   90.00
#
_symmetry.space_group_name_H-M   'P 1'
#
loop_
_entity.id
_entity.type
_entity.pdbx_description
1 polymer ?
#
loop_
_entity_poly.entity_id
_entity_poly.type
_entity_poly.pdbx_seq_one_letter_code
_entity_poly.pdbx_strand_id
1 'polypeptide(L)'
;MTTWQEVAKTDSLVREALRAALRHVWLRFPEVVRERTQEQSVMAKVEGALQPRIDAALGEGFRVDSEYNRWHDRDREGLEILRTKYLEGWGDDGQDLQVRPDLIVHDGTGDLSRNLLVVEAKQGTVRACDRAGDYRKLDGFLTLFQYRQAAFLEFDGRGGPPRLQWLTAAAPPPDPSRQAAETVQL
;
A
#
# COMPACT_ATOMS: atom_id res chain seq x y z
N MET A 1 11.05 6.66 24.39
CA MET A 1 11.33 5.36 23.76
C MET A 1 10.01 4.64 23.63
N THR A 2 9.48 4.48 22.42
CA THR A 2 8.28 3.67 22.16
C THR A 2 8.64 2.20 22.37
N THR A 3 7.82 1.48 23.13
CA THR A 3 8.06 0.07 23.42
C THR A 3 7.71 -0.81 22.22
N TRP A 4 8.34 -1.98 22.10
CA TRP A 4 7.99 -2.97 21.06
C TRP A 4 6.51 -3.35 21.06
N GLN A 5 5.87 -3.34 22.23
CA GLN A 5 4.44 -3.62 22.39
C GLN A 5 3.57 -2.52 21.77
N GLU A 6 3.95 -1.24 21.90
CA GLU A 6 3.24 -0.12 21.30
C GLU A 6 3.37 -0.10 19.78
N VAL A 7 4.55 -0.48 19.24
CA VAL A 7 4.75 -0.62 17.80
C VAL A 7 3.86 -1.73 17.24
N ALA A 8 3.92 -2.93 17.83
CA ALA A 8 3.09 -4.06 17.39
C ALA A 8 1.58 -3.75 17.48
N LYS A 9 1.16 -3.04 18.53
CA LYS A 9 -0.23 -2.58 18.67
C LYS A 9 -0.62 -1.59 17.57
N THR A 10 0.24 -0.60 17.30
CA THR A 10 0.01 0.37 16.21
C THR A 10 -0.11 -0.34 14.87
N ASP A 11 0.79 -1.29 14.60
CA ASP A 11 0.78 -2.01 13.34
C ASP A 11 -0.51 -2.81 13.16
N SER A 12 -0.96 -3.49 14.22
CA SER A 12 -2.23 -4.22 14.24
C SER A 12 -3.43 -3.30 13.99
N LEU A 13 -3.45 -2.10 14.57
CA LEU A 13 -4.53 -1.13 14.37
C LEU A 13 -4.61 -0.68 12.91
N VAL A 14 -3.47 -0.39 12.27
CA VAL A 14 -3.41 0.01 10.87
C VAL A 14 -3.87 -1.11 9.94
N ARG A 15 -3.46 -2.37 10.20
CA ARG A 15 -3.92 -3.53 9.42
C ARG A 15 -5.44 -3.71 9.51
N GLU A 16 -5.99 -3.61 10.71
CA GLU A 16 -7.43 -3.73 10.92
C GLU A 16 -8.20 -2.58 10.27
N ALA A 17 -7.68 -1.36 10.35
CA ALA A 17 -8.26 -0.21 9.68
C ALA A 17 -8.31 -0.41 8.16
N LEU A 18 -7.24 -0.92 7.54
CA LEU A 18 -7.20 -1.24 6.11
C LEU A 18 -8.24 -2.31 5.75
N ARG A 19 -8.29 -3.43 6.48
CA ARG A 19 -9.30 -4.49 6.24
C ARG A 19 -10.72 -3.95 6.33
N ALA A 20 -11.01 -3.15 7.34
CA ALA A 20 -12.32 -2.56 7.54
C ALA A 20 -12.67 -1.52 6.46
N ALA A 21 -11.68 -0.78 5.94
CA ALA A 21 -11.86 0.12 4.81
C ALA A 21 -12.15 -0.64 3.52
N LEU A 22 -11.39 -1.71 3.23
CA LEU A 22 -11.63 -2.58 2.07
C LEU A 22 -13.02 -3.22 2.13
N ARG A 23 -13.41 -3.78 3.28
CA ARG A 23 -14.77 -4.34 3.48
C ARG A 23 -15.83 -3.28 3.20
N HIS A 24 -15.67 -2.08 3.75
CA HIS A 24 -16.62 -0.99 3.53
C HIS A 24 -16.75 -0.65 2.04
N VAL A 25 -15.62 -0.52 1.32
CA VAL A 25 -15.63 -0.19 -0.11
C VAL A 25 -16.34 -1.28 -0.92
N TRP A 26 -16.01 -2.55 -0.67
CA TRP A 26 -16.63 -3.68 -1.37
C TRP A 26 -18.14 -3.79 -1.15
N LEU A 27 -18.61 -3.52 0.07
CA LEU A 27 -20.03 -3.59 0.40
C LEU A 27 -20.80 -2.36 -0.07
N ARG A 28 -20.20 -1.17 -0.02
CA ARG A 28 -20.90 0.10 -0.24
C ARG A 28 -20.79 0.63 -1.67
N PHE A 29 -19.72 0.29 -2.38
CA PHE A 29 -19.44 0.73 -3.76
C PHE A 29 -19.16 -0.47 -4.69
N PRO A 30 -20.05 -1.47 -4.76
CA PRO A 30 -19.82 -2.67 -5.56
C PRO A 30 -19.61 -2.37 -7.06
N GLU A 31 -20.20 -1.32 -7.59
CA GLU A 31 -20.01 -0.85 -8.97
C GLU A 31 -18.55 -0.48 -9.25
N VAL A 32 -17.91 0.25 -8.34
CA VAL A 32 -16.50 0.66 -8.46
C VAL A 32 -15.58 -0.56 -8.49
N VAL A 33 -15.92 -1.63 -7.78
CA VAL A 33 -15.11 -2.84 -7.71
C VAL A 33 -15.36 -3.79 -8.90
N ARG A 34 -16.59 -3.83 -9.45
CA ARG A 34 -17.02 -4.82 -10.46
C ARG A 34 -16.81 -4.38 -11.91
N GLU A 35 -16.73 -3.08 -12.18
CA GLU A 35 -16.76 -2.55 -13.55
C GLU A 35 -15.38 -2.41 -14.18
N ARG A 36 -14.39 -3.16 -13.70
CA ARG A 36 -12.97 -2.98 -14.09
C ARG A 36 -12.51 -1.52 -13.98
N THR A 37 -13.03 -0.81 -12.98
CA THR A 37 -12.58 0.55 -12.69
C THR A 37 -11.09 0.51 -12.37
N GLN A 38 -10.37 1.56 -12.80
CA GLN A 38 -8.94 1.68 -12.56
C GLN A 38 -8.61 1.57 -11.07
N GLU A 39 -7.45 0.97 -10.76
CA GLU A 39 -6.92 0.78 -9.41
C GLU A 39 -6.99 2.06 -8.58
N GLN A 40 -6.57 3.19 -9.17
CA GLN A 40 -6.61 4.52 -8.56
C GLN A 40 -8.01 4.92 -8.06
N SER A 41 -9.07 4.59 -8.80
CA SER A 41 -10.45 4.95 -8.41
C SER A 41 -10.94 4.13 -7.22
N VAL A 42 -10.55 2.84 -7.16
CA VAL A 42 -10.81 2.00 -5.99
C VAL A 42 -10.04 2.55 -4.79
N MET A 43 -8.77 2.89 -4.97
CA MET A 43 -7.90 3.39 -3.90
C MET A 43 -8.35 4.73 -3.34
N ALA A 44 -8.90 5.63 -4.17
CA ALA A 44 -9.52 6.86 -3.68
C ALA A 44 -10.74 6.60 -2.75
N LYS A 45 -11.54 5.54 -3.03
CA LYS A 45 -12.62 5.13 -2.11
C LYS A 45 -12.07 4.50 -0.83
N VAL A 46 -10.99 3.71 -0.94
CA VAL A 46 -10.30 3.13 0.22
C VAL A 46 -9.72 4.22 1.11
N GLU A 47 -9.08 5.24 0.54
CA GLU A 47 -8.56 6.42 1.23
C GLU A 47 -9.66 7.07 2.10
N GLY A 48 -10.79 7.44 1.49
CA GLY A 48 -11.89 8.09 2.19
C GLY A 48 -12.51 7.22 3.29
N ALA A 49 -12.46 5.90 3.15
CA ALA A 49 -12.88 4.97 4.22
C ALA A 49 -11.80 4.78 5.29
N LEU A 50 -10.52 4.84 4.94
CA LEU A 50 -9.39 4.53 5.81
C LEU A 50 -9.03 5.72 6.71
N GLN A 51 -9.01 6.95 6.19
CA GLN A 51 -8.67 8.16 6.97
C GLN A 51 -9.43 8.25 8.32
N PRO A 52 -10.78 8.22 8.36
CA PRO A 52 -11.50 8.34 9.64
C PRO A 52 -11.21 7.18 10.61
N ARG A 53 -10.80 6.01 10.11
CA ARG A 53 -10.42 4.86 10.96
C ARG A 53 -9.03 5.05 11.55
N ILE A 54 -8.11 5.62 10.78
CA ILE A 54 -6.79 6.01 11.27
C ILE A 54 -6.91 7.11 12.32
N ASP A 55 -7.73 8.15 12.07
CA ASP A 55 -7.98 9.22 13.03
C ASP A 55 -8.57 8.67 14.34
N ALA A 56 -9.56 7.78 14.25
CA ALA A 56 -10.16 7.17 15.43
C ALA A 56 -9.19 6.27 16.22
N ALA A 57 -8.26 5.58 15.54
CA ALA A 57 -7.34 4.64 16.17
C ALA A 57 -6.09 5.31 16.74
N LEU A 58 -5.58 6.36 16.08
CA LEU A 58 -4.26 6.94 16.32
C LEU A 58 -4.25 8.47 16.53
N GLY A 59 -5.39 9.15 16.33
CA GLY A 59 -5.53 10.61 16.39
C GLY A 59 -5.24 11.31 15.05
N GLU A 60 -5.51 12.61 14.99
CA GLU A 60 -5.51 13.45 13.77
C GLU A 60 -4.11 13.80 13.20
N GLY A 61 -3.05 13.09 13.62
CA GLY A 61 -1.67 13.36 13.21
C GLY A 61 -1.22 12.65 11.93
N PHE A 62 -2.01 11.69 11.45
CA PHE A 62 -1.67 10.86 10.30
C PHE A 62 -2.57 11.17 9.10
N ARG A 63 -2.00 11.05 7.90
CA ARG A 63 -2.69 11.25 6.62
C ARG A 63 -2.74 9.96 5.84
N VAL A 64 -3.84 9.75 5.16
CA VAL A 64 -4.05 8.68 4.18
C VAL A 64 -4.20 9.33 2.82
N ASP A 65 -3.28 9.06 1.90
CA ASP A 65 -3.28 9.67 0.58
C ASP A 65 -3.19 8.58 -0.50
N SER A 66 -4.12 8.55 -1.45
CA SER A 66 -4.04 7.70 -2.66
C SER A 66 -3.28 8.37 -3.82
N GLU A 67 -3.14 9.69 -3.77
CA GLU A 67 -2.24 10.42 -4.64
C GLU A 67 -0.97 10.76 -3.88
N TYR A 68 0.18 10.24 -4.34
CA TYR A 68 1.47 10.57 -3.73
C TYR A 68 1.80 12.04 -3.97
N ASN A 69 1.39 12.89 -3.04
CA ASN A 69 1.53 14.35 -3.06
C ASN A 69 2.60 14.85 -2.08
N ARG A 70 3.59 14.00 -1.76
CA ARG A 70 4.73 14.39 -0.95
C ARG A 70 5.79 15.07 -1.84
N TRP A 71 5.83 16.39 -1.77
CA TRP A 71 6.69 17.24 -2.61
C TRP A 71 7.93 17.79 -1.87
N HIS A 72 8.55 16.99 -1.00
CA HIS A 72 9.84 17.36 -0.40
C HIS A 72 11.00 16.93 -1.29
N ASP A 73 12.08 17.71 -1.35
CA ASP A 73 13.25 17.40 -2.19
C ASP A 73 13.86 16.02 -1.86
N ARG A 74 13.91 15.66 -0.57
CA ARG A 74 14.33 14.32 -0.11
C ARG A 74 13.46 13.19 -0.68
N ASP A 75 12.17 13.44 -0.90
CA ASP A 75 11.26 12.43 -1.41
C ASP A 75 11.53 12.22 -2.91
N ARG A 76 11.92 13.28 -3.64
CA ARG A 76 12.36 13.17 -5.04
C ARG A 76 13.64 12.35 -5.19
N GLU A 77 14.65 12.60 -4.35
CA GLU A 77 15.88 11.80 -4.33
C GLU A 77 15.60 10.34 -3.98
N GLY A 78 14.80 10.09 -2.94
CA GLY A 78 14.41 8.74 -2.55
C GLY A 78 13.66 7.99 -3.67
N LEU A 79 12.79 8.68 -4.42
CA LEU A 79 12.08 8.08 -5.56
C LEU A 79 13.03 7.73 -6.71
N GLU A 80 14.06 8.54 -6.95
CA GLU A 80 15.06 8.23 -7.97
C GLU A 80 15.94 7.04 -7.57
N ILE A 81 16.31 6.94 -6.28
CA ILE A 81 16.99 5.75 -5.75
C ILE A 81 16.09 4.52 -5.86
N LEU A 82 14.79 4.66 -5.57
CA LEU A 82 13.84 3.55 -5.71
C LEU A 82 13.81 3.06 -7.15
N ARG A 83 13.68 3.96 -8.11
CA ARG A 83 13.69 3.65 -9.54
C ARG A 83 14.97 2.92 -9.95
N THR A 84 16.12 3.47 -9.59
CA THR A 84 17.42 2.99 -10.10
C THR A 84 17.96 1.77 -9.36
N LYS A 85 17.58 1.53 -8.10
CA LYS A 85 18.11 0.43 -7.29
C LYS A 85 17.14 -0.72 -7.11
N TYR A 86 15.85 -0.42 -6.93
CA TYR A 86 14.84 -1.43 -6.65
C TYR A 86 14.14 -1.89 -7.92
N LEU A 87 14.00 -1.00 -8.89
CA LEU A 87 13.31 -1.25 -10.14
C LEU A 87 14.25 -1.29 -11.36
N GLU A 88 15.56 -1.40 -11.15
CA GLU A 88 16.54 -1.54 -12.25
C GLU A 88 16.20 -2.76 -13.12
N GLY A 89 16.15 -2.56 -14.44
CA GLY A 89 15.78 -3.60 -15.42
C GLY A 89 14.29 -3.98 -15.41
N TRP A 90 13.46 -3.28 -14.64
CA TRP A 90 12.01 -3.32 -14.78
C TRP A 90 11.60 -2.12 -15.64
N GLY A 91 10.72 -2.31 -16.63
CA GLY A 91 10.24 -1.21 -17.49
C GLY A 91 11.02 -0.95 -18.78
N ASP A 92 11.96 -1.82 -19.18
CA ASP A 92 12.67 -1.74 -20.48
C ASP A 92 11.75 -1.80 -21.71
N ASP A 93 10.47 -2.16 -21.51
CA ASP A 93 9.43 -2.16 -22.55
C ASP A 93 8.81 -0.76 -22.81
N GLY A 94 9.45 0.32 -22.33
CA GLY A 94 8.99 1.69 -22.54
C GLY A 94 7.76 2.08 -21.70
N GLN A 95 7.45 1.32 -20.65
CA GLN A 95 6.46 1.75 -19.65
C GLN A 95 7.17 2.64 -18.65
N ASP A 96 6.74 3.91 -18.56
CA ASP A 96 7.11 4.78 -17.45
C ASP A 96 6.75 4.06 -16.14
N LEU A 97 7.77 3.51 -15.46
CA LEU A 97 7.56 2.86 -14.18
C LEU A 97 6.96 3.88 -13.22
N GLN A 98 5.69 3.66 -12.86
CA GLN A 98 5.05 4.45 -11.83
C GLN A 98 5.66 4.09 -10.48
N VAL A 99 6.69 4.86 -10.09
CA VAL A 99 7.41 4.72 -8.81
C VAL A 99 6.51 5.08 -7.62
N ARG A 100 5.44 5.85 -7.87
CA ARG A 100 4.52 6.33 -6.83
C ARG A 100 3.57 5.22 -6.39
N PRO A 101 3.34 5.03 -5.10
CA PRO A 101 2.42 4.03 -4.60
C PRO A 101 0.97 4.45 -4.73
N ASP A 102 0.08 3.47 -4.72
CA ASP A 102 -1.36 3.70 -4.89
C ASP A 102 -2.05 4.21 -3.62
N LEU A 103 -1.47 3.95 -2.43
CA LEU A 103 -1.92 4.54 -1.17
C LEU A 103 -0.81 4.55 -0.12
N ILE A 104 -0.76 5.60 0.69
CA ILE A 104 0.12 5.71 1.86
C ILE A 104 -0.65 6.13 3.10
N VAL A 105 -0.19 5.68 4.26
CA VAL A 105 -0.54 6.19 5.59
C VAL A 105 0.74 6.70 6.23
N HIS A 106 0.82 8.01 6.43
CA HIS A 106 2.05 8.67 6.83
C HIS A 106 1.82 9.80 7.83
N ASP A 107 2.91 10.28 8.43
CA ASP A 107 2.85 11.40 9.37
C ASP A 107 2.60 12.72 8.65
N GLY A 108 1.58 13.45 9.07
CA GLY A 108 1.17 14.69 8.42
C GLY A 108 2.18 15.84 8.53
N THR A 109 3.20 15.72 9.38
CA THR A 109 4.29 16.71 9.50
C THR A 109 5.48 16.37 8.60
N GLY A 110 5.50 15.16 8.03
CA GLY A 110 6.61 14.65 7.22
C GLY A 110 7.70 13.96 8.03
N ASP A 111 7.48 13.52 9.27
CA ASP A 111 8.45 12.67 9.96
C ASP A 111 8.44 11.24 9.39
N LEU A 112 9.49 10.86 8.67
CA LEU A 112 9.61 9.53 8.04
C LEU A 112 9.58 8.39 9.06
N SER A 113 10.09 8.59 10.27
CA SER A 113 10.12 7.57 11.32
C SER A 113 8.73 7.16 11.83
N ARG A 114 7.73 7.96 11.44
CA ARG A 114 6.32 7.79 11.77
C ARG A 114 5.49 7.33 10.58
N ASN A 115 6.08 7.08 9.40
CA ASN A 115 5.35 6.50 8.28
C ASN A 115 4.83 5.09 8.63
N LEU A 116 3.55 4.83 8.38
CA LEU A 116 2.87 3.64 8.89
C LEU A 116 2.71 2.56 7.83
N LEU A 117 2.09 2.89 6.70
CA LEU A 117 1.70 1.92 5.67
C LEU A 117 1.90 2.46 4.27
N VAL A 118 2.38 1.62 3.36
CA VAL A 118 2.35 1.85 1.91
C VAL A 118 1.62 0.69 1.23
N VAL A 119 0.84 0.97 0.20
CA VAL A 119 0.02 -0.02 -0.51
C VAL A 119 0.24 0.07 -2.01
N GLU A 120 0.40 -1.08 -2.65
CA GLU A 120 0.20 -1.25 -4.09
C GLU A 120 -1.04 -2.10 -4.35
N ALA A 121 -1.82 -1.71 -5.33
CA ALA A 121 -3.02 -2.40 -5.74
C ALA A 121 -2.89 -2.93 -7.18
N LYS A 122 -3.35 -4.16 -7.40
CA LYS A 122 -3.41 -4.77 -8.72
C LYS A 122 -4.75 -5.42 -8.99
N GLN A 123 -5.35 -5.04 -10.12
CA GLN A 123 -6.62 -5.56 -10.58
C GLN A 123 -6.42 -6.73 -11.59
N GLY A 124 -7.26 -7.76 -11.45
CA GLY A 124 -7.38 -8.85 -12.40
C GLY A 124 -6.38 -9.98 -12.17
N THR A 125 -5.95 -10.62 -13.26
CA THR A 125 -5.00 -11.74 -13.20
C THR A 125 -3.57 -11.19 -13.16
N VAL A 126 -3.05 -11.04 -11.95
CA VAL A 126 -1.69 -10.53 -11.74
C VAL A 126 -0.66 -11.62 -12.05
N ARG A 127 0.32 -11.31 -12.92
CA ARG A 127 1.40 -12.25 -13.26
C ARG A 127 2.48 -12.26 -12.19
N ALA A 128 3.27 -13.32 -12.14
CA ALA A 128 4.36 -13.43 -11.18
C ALA A 128 5.43 -12.33 -11.37
N CYS A 129 5.71 -11.92 -12.61
CA CYS A 129 6.60 -10.79 -12.87
C CYS A 129 6.02 -9.50 -12.26
N ASP A 130 4.76 -9.18 -12.51
CA ASP A 130 4.13 -7.96 -12.00
C ASP A 130 4.22 -7.91 -10.45
N ARG A 131 3.90 -9.01 -9.75
CA ARG A 131 4.07 -9.11 -8.29
C ARG A 131 5.51 -8.88 -7.84
N ALA A 132 6.50 -9.46 -8.54
CA ALA A 132 7.89 -9.32 -8.17
C ALA A 132 8.37 -7.87 -8.30
N GLY A 133 7.91 -7.14 -9.31
CA GLY A 133 8.16 -5.71 -9.46
C GLY A 133 7.55 -4.90 -8.31
N ASP A 134 6.28 -5.14 -8.00
CA ASP A 134 5.59 -4.44 -6.92
C ASP A 134 6.17 -4.78 -5.53
N TYR A 135 6.58 -6.02 -5.27
CA TYR A 135 7.26 -6.38 -4.02
C TYR A 135 8.60 -5.67 -3.86
N ARG A 136 9.37 -5.49 -4.94
CA ARG A 136 10.62 -4.70 -4.90
C ARG A 136 10.34 -3.22 -4.67
N LYS A 137 9.28 -2.68 -5.30
CA LYS A 137 8.84 -1.30 -5.06
C LYS A 137 8.50 -1.09 -3.59
N LEU A 138 7.68 -1.97 -3.02
CA LEU A 138 7.27 -1.93 -1.61
C LEU A 138 8.47 -2.09 -0.66
N ASP A 139 9.45 -2.95 -0.98
CA ASP A 139 10.70 -3.07 -0.23
C ASP A 139 11.52 -1.77 -0.24
N GLY A 140 11.54 -1.07 -1.38
CA GLY A 140 12.09 0.28 -1.50
C GLY A 140 11.42 1.28 -0.56
N PHE A 141 10.09 1.26 -0.47
CA PHE A 141 9.34 2.13 0.46
C PHE A 141 9.60 1.80 1.93
N LEU A 142 9.62 0.52 2.29
CA LEU A 142 9.96 0.07 3.63
C LEU A 142 11.36 0.56 4.05
N THR A 143 12.33 0.50 3.13
CA THR A 143 13.74 0.80 3.43
C THR A 143 14.06 2.29 3.34
N LEU A 144 13.76 2.93 2.20
CA LEU A 144 14.19 4.31 1.91
C LEU A 144 13.32 5.35 2.61
N PHE A 145 12.03 5.05 2.76
CA PHE A 145 11.04 5.97 3.32
C PHE A 145 10.55 5.53 4.71
N GLN A 146 11.18 4.53 5.30
CA GLN A 146 10.95 4.09 6.69
C GLN A 146 9.48 3.75 7.00
N TYR A 147 8.73 3.27 5.99
CA TYR A 147 7.40 2.72 6.25
C TYR A 147 7.53 1.47 7.13
N ARG A 148 6.71 1.38 8.17
CA ARG A 148 6.74 0.23 9.09
C ARG A 148 6.27 -1.06 8.43
N GLN A 149 5.30 -0.94 7.54
CA GLN A 149 4.69 -2.07 6.86
C GLN A 149 4.20 -1.67 5.47
N ALA A 150 4.10 -2.68 4.62
CA ALA A 150 3.62 -2.55 3.26
C ALA A 150 2.54 -3.60 3.00
N ALA A 151 1.62 -3.30 2.09
CA ALA A 151 0.60 -4.23 1.64
C ALA A 151 0.53 -4.27 0.12
N PHE A 152 0.51 -5.48 -0.44
CA PHE A 152 0.14 -5.71 -1.82
C PHE A 152 -1.29 -6.22 -1.88
N LEU A 153 -2.17 -5.47 -2.55
CA LEU A 153 -3.59 -5.71 -2.66
C LEU A 153 -3.93 -6.28 -4.04
N GLU A 154 -4.46 -7.49 -4.09
CA GLU A 154 -5.01 -8.08 -5.31
C GLU A 154 -6.54 -8.07 -5.26
N PHE A 155 -7.17 -7.74 -6.38
CA PHE A 155 -8.61 -7.88 -6.54
C PHE A 155 -9.00 -8.26 -7.97
N ASP A 156 -10.08 -9.01 -8.13
CA ASP A 156 -10.43 -9.62 -9.43
C ASP A 156 -11.12 -8.67 -10.43
N GLY A 157 -11.49 -7.47 -9.98
CA GLY A 157 -12.28 -6.52 -10.78
C GLY A 157 -13.69 -7.02 -11.11
N ARG A 158 -14.21 -8.01 -10.37
CA ARG A 158 -15.53 -8.64 -10.53
C ARG A 158 -16.32 -8.68 -9.23
N GLY A 159 -15.82 -8.04 -8.18
CA GLY A 159 -16.46 -7.97 -6.87
C GLY A 159 -16.19 -9.16 -5.95
N GLY A 160 -15.27 -10.07 -6.33
CA GLY A 160 -14.77 -11.10 -5.41
C GLY A 160 -13.98 -10.49 -4.26
N PRO A 161 -13.77 -11.24 -3.16
CA PRO A 161 -13.07 -10.72 -1.98
C PRO A 161 -11.63 -10.30 -2.32
N PRO A 162 -11.18 -9.13 -1.86
CA PRO A 162 -9.81 -8.68 -2.08
C PRO A 162 -8.84 -9.51 -1.25
N ARG A 163 -7.59 -9.57 -1.72
CA ARG A 163 -6.53 -10.33 -1.06
C ARG A 163 -5.35 -9.43 -0.73
N LEU A 164 -4.79 -9.61 0.46
CA LEU A 164 -3.66 -8.83 0.97
C LEU A 164 -2.44 -9.73 1.17
N GLN A 165 -1.29 -9.22 0.74
CA GLN A 165 0.01 -9.73 1.13
C GLN A 165 0.71 -8.65 1.94
N TRP A 166 1.00 -8.93 3.21
CA TRP A 166 1.74 -8.02 4.06
C TRP A 166 3.24 -8.23 3.89
N LEU A 167 3.99 -7.14 3.91
CA LEU A 167 5.45 -7.10 3.87
C LEU A 167 5.97 -6.21 5.01
N THR A 168 7.13 -6.56 5.54
CA THR A 168 7.88 -5.76 6.52
C THR A 168 9.37 -5.88 6.20
N ALA A 169 10.17 -4.89 6.59
CA ALA A 169 11.62 -4.89 6.32
C ALA A 169 12.38 -6.07 6.98
N ALA A 170 11.78 -6.71 7.98
CA ALA A 170 12.39 -7.82 8.71
C ALA A 170 12.06 -9.21 8.12
N ALA A 171 11.07 -9.30 7.23
CA ALA A 171 10.63 -10.57 6.65
C ALA A 171 11.26 -10.78 5.27
N PRO A 172 11.53 -12.03 4.86
CA PRO A 172 11.92 -12.31 3.49
C PRO A 172 10.80 -11.91 2.51
N PRO A 173 11.13 -11.49 1.28
CA PRO A 173 10.13 -11.18 0.26
C PRO A 173 9.17 -12.36 0.02
N PRO A 174 7.86 -12.10 -0.19
CA PRO A 174 6.91 -13.16 -0.51
C PRO A 174 7.22 -13.82 -1.86
N ASP A 175 6.81 -15.07 -2.02
CA ASP A 175 6.90 -15.80 -3.30
C ASP A 175 5.96 -15.16 -4.34
N PRO A 176 6.48 -14.53 -5.42
CA PRO A 176 5.65 -13.83 -6.40
C PRO A 176 4.86 -14.77 -7.31
N SER A 177 5.15 -16.08 -7.30
CA SER A 177 4.33 -17.07 -8.02
C SER A 177 2.99 -17.33 -7.33
N ARG A 178 2.84 -16.91 -6.06
CA ARG A 178 1.63 -17.10 -5.27
C ARG A 178 0.81 -15.81 -5.22
N GLN A 179 -0.51 -15.99 -5.26
CA GLN A 179 -1.46 -14.93 -4.97
C GLN A 179 -1.32 -14.46 -3.53
N ALA A 180 -1.77 -13.23 -3.26
CA ALA A 180 -1.75 -12.63 -1.95
C ALA A 180 -2.41 -13.54 -0.88
N ALA A 181 -1.73 -13.76 0.25
CA ALA A 181 -2.08 -14.84 1.16
C ALA A 181 -3.38 -14.63 1.94
N GLU A 182 -3.66 -13.41 2.39
CA GLU A 182 -4.81 -13.09 3.24
C GLU A 182 -6.03 -12.78 2.38
N THR A 183 -7.18 -13.41 2.64
CA THR A 183 -8.46 -13.02 2.02
C THR A 183 -9.25 -12.14 2.98
N VAL A 184 -9.62 -10.93 2.56
CA VAL A 184 -10.46 -10.03 3.36
C VAL A 184 -11.90 -10.51 3.29
N GLN A 185 -12.46 -10.87 4.45
CA GLN A 185 -13.86 -11.27 4.56
C GLN A 185 -14.77 -10.06 4.36
N LEU A 186 -15.72 -10.18 3.43
CA LEU A 186 -16.69 -9.14 3.05
C LEU A 186 -17.93 -9.15 3.95
#